data_AF-A0A847HST6-F1
#
_entry.id   AF-A0A847HST6-F1
#
_cell.length_a   1.000
_cell.length_b   1.000
_cell.length_c   1.000
_cell.angle_alpha   90.00
_cell.angle_beta   90.00
_cell.angle_gamma   90.00
#
_symmetry.space_group_name_H-M   'P 1'
#
loop_
_entity.id
_entity.type
_entity.pdbx_description
1 polymer ?
#
loop_
_entity_poly.entity_id
_entity_poly.type
_entity_poly.pdbx_seq_one_letter_code
_entity_poly.pdbx_strand_id
1 'polypeptide(L)'
;MTVMTNRVYQTTVEELEALLSPRVVSRSLKEGLRQVGRTPETAGMEDIEKILKGQVYRQLQLTMPVTRAKDTVSELIDKLRAAAANEGAAPAAAVSGGLEAQGQQLAELQEALKPFNLYFEWPEVQKLRAQVQLLEADHEAGREAPALLAGAREQLQLVMQKREDQLVLQARDLGELEEALEAVRELGGPKVRRLETLVNQVRAAQQNRQLASAESDRAQRLARDLRVALEAEGAKATTTPETAQPASAVATPPAPVHDQPLDVDSEEAELLTVDPPQLDEETT
;
A
#
# COMPACT_ATOMS: atom_id res chain seq x y z
N MET A 1 -1.88 -42.18 -26.98
CA MET A 1 -0.45 -42.58 -27.00
C MET A 1 0.36 -41.36 -26.64
N THR A 2 0.76 -41.27 -25.38
CA THR A 2 1.53 -40.14 -24.83
C THR A 2 2.97 -40.32 -25.26
N VAL A 3 3.42 -39.50 -26.20
CA VAL A 3 4.78 -39.53 -26.72
C VAL A 3 5.68 -38.90 -25.65
N MET A 4 6.42 -39.72 -24.89
CA MET A 4 7.47 -39.22 -23.98
C MET A 4 8.61 -38.67 -24.83
N THR A 5 8.54 -37.39 -25.19
CA THR A 5 9.66 -36.71 -25.85
C THR A 5 10.79 -36.50 -24.84
N ASN A 6 12.02 -36.75 -25.28
CA ASN A 6 13.23 -36.60 -24.49
C ASN A 6 13.32 -35.17 -23.93
N ARG A 7 13.57 -35.02 -22.61
CA ARG A 7 13.53 -33.71 -21.93
C ARG A 7 14.59 -32.75 -22.45
N VAL A 8 15.79 -33.24 -22.78
CA VAL A 8 16.87 -32.45 -23.38
C VAL A 8 16.43 -31.88 -24.73
N TYR A 9 15.69 -32.67 -25.51
CA TYR A 9 15.11 -32.21 -26.77
C TYR A 9 14.02 -31.14 -26.56
N GLN A 10 13.15 -31.30 -25.56
CA GLN A 10 12.11 -30.30 -25.23
C GLN A 10 12.72 -28.96 -24.82
N THR A 11 13.69 -28.96 -23.90
CA THR A 11 14.38 -27.74 -23.45
C THR A 11 15.13 -27.07 -24.61
N THR A 12 15.70 -27.85 -25.52
CA THR A 12 16.33 -27.31 -26.74
C THR A 12 15.32 -26.60 -27.65
N VAL A 13 14.09 -27.13 -27.76
CA VAL A 13 13.02 -26.50 -28.55
C VAL A 13 12.60 -25.18 -27.92
N GLU A 14 12.33 -25.16 -26.61
CA GLU A 14 11.88 -23.97 -25.87
C GLU A 14 12.87 -22.80 -25.98
N GLU A 15 14.17 -23.06 -25.75
CA GLU A 15 15.20 -22.02 -25.85
C GLU A 15 15.42 -21.52 -27.28
N LEU A 16 15.25 -22.38 -28.29
CA LEU A 16 15.39 -21.98 -29.70
C LEU A 16 14.18 -21.20 -30.22
N GLU A 17 12.99 -21.45 -29.71
CA GLU A 17 11.76 -20.71 -30.07
C GLU A 17 11.79 -19.26 -29.57
N ALA A 18 12.59 -18.95 -28.55
CA ALA A 18 12.84 -17.58 -28.11
C ALA A 18 13.70 -16.78 -29.11
N LEU A 19 14.47 -17.45 -29.97
CA LEU A 19 15.47 -16.84 -30.86
C LEU A 19 15.10 -16.95 -32.34
N LEU A 20 14.31 -17.95 -32.72
CA LEU A 20 13.91 -18.24 -34.09
C LEU A 20 12.43 -18.59 -34.16
N SER A 21 11.80 -18.36 -35.32
CA SER A 21 10.39 -18.73 -35.49
C SER A 21 10.16 -20.25 -35.30
N PRO A 22 9.04 -20.69 -34.70
CA PRO A 22 8.78 -22.11 -34.40
C PRO A 22 8.88 -23.05 -35.61
N ARG A 23 8.50 -22.54 -36.80
CA ARG A 23 8.60 -23.31 -38.07
C ARG A 23 10.04 -23.58 -38.47
N VAL A 24 10.94 -22.64 -38.19
CA VAL A 24 12.36 -22.76 -38.51
C VAL A 24 13.05 -23.69 -37.52
N VAL A 25 12.71 -23.60 -36.22
CA VAL A 25 13.21 -24.49 -35.16
C VAL A 25 12.81 -25.94 -35.42
N SER A 26 11.53 -26.20 -35.70
CA SER A 26 11.05 -27.55 -36.01
C SER A 26 11.73 -28.14 -37.25
N ARG A 27 11.95 -27.31 -38.29
CA ARG A 27 12.63 -27.73 -39.53
C ARG A 27 14.11 -28.03 -39.30
N SER A 28 14.84 -27.17 -38.58
CA SER A 28 16.27 -27.33 -38.34
C SER A 28 16.57 -28.51 -37.43
N LEU A 29 15.78 -28.72 -36.37
CA LEU A 29 15.92 -29.86 -35.47
C LEU A 29 15.53 -31.19 -36.14
N LYS A 30 14.44 -31.22 -36.91
CA LYS A 30 14.04 -32.43 -37.65
C LYS A 30 15.07 -32.84 -38.70
N GLU A 31 15.69 -31.87 -39.38
CA GLU A 31 16.75 -32.12 -40.35
C GLU A 31 18.05 -32.57 -39.66
N GLY A 32 18.41 -31.95 -38.53
CA GLY A 32 19.55 -32.37 -37.72
C GLY A 32 19.42 -33.79 -37.18
N LEU A 33 18.24 -34.15 -36.65
CA LEU A 33 17.95 -35.50 -36.16
C LEU A 33 18.02 -36.56 -37.27
N ARG A 34 17.54 -36.23 -38.48
CA ARG A 34 17.65 -37.10 -39.66
C ARG A 34 19.10 -37.35 -40.07
N GLN A 35 19.96 -36.32 -39.99
CA GLN A 35 21.38 -36.44 -40.32
C GLN A 35 22.16 -37.27 -39.30
N VAL A 36 21.79 -37.19 -38.01
CA VAL A 36 22.40 -37.99 -36.94
C VAL A 36 21.76 -39.39 -36.85
N GLY A 37 20.71 -39.67 -37.63
CA GLY A 37 20.02 -40.98 -37.64
C GLY A 37 19.26 -41.27 -36.34
N ARG A 38 18.87 -40.24 -35.60
CA ARG A 38 18.20 -40.34 -34.29
C ARG A 38 16.77 -39.85 -34.36
N THR A 39 15.94 -40.33 -33.43
CA THR A 39 14.58 -39.83 -33.20
C THR A 39 14.58 -38.81 -32.06
N PRO A 40 13.58 -37.93 -31.96
CA PRO A 40 13.44 -37.00 -30.84
C PRO A 40 13.46 -37.67 -29.45
N GLU A 41 13.14 -38.96 -29.39
CA GLU A 41 13.09 -39.76 -28.16
C GLU A 41 14.45 -40.36 -27.79
N THR A 42 15.32 -40.59 -28.77
CA THR A 42 16.62 -41.29 -28.61
C THR A 42 17.84 -40.37 -28.70
N ALA A 43 17.63 -39.08 -28.96
CA ALA A 43 18.70 -38.10 -29.05
C ALA A 43 19.25 -37.75 -27.66
N GLY A 44 20.53 -38.05 -27.43
CA GLY A 44 21.25 -37.65 -26.22
C GLY A 44 21.87 -36.26 -26.33
N MET A 45 22.46 -35.78 -25.24
CA MET A 45 23.12 -34.47 -25.16
C MET A 45 24.21 -34.29 -26.23
N GLU A 46 25.02 -35.33 -26.49
CA GLU A 46 26.07 -35.29 -27.52
C GLU A 46 25.51 -35.16 -28.95
N ASP A 47 24.33 -35.74 -29.21
CA ASP A 47 23.67 -35.68 -30.51
C ASP A 47 23.04 -34.30 -30.72
N ILE A 48 22.44 -33.73 -29.67
CA ILE A 48 21.87 -32.38 -29.67
C ILE A 48 22.97 -31.32 -29.86
N GLU A 49 24.12 -31.47 -29.19
CA GLU A 49 25.27 -30.57 -29.35
C GLU A 49 25.77 -30.53 -30.81
N LYS A 50 25.83 -31.68 -31.49
CA LYS A 50 26.19 -31.77 -32.91
C LYS A 50 25.16 -31.05 -33.80
N ILE A 51 23.87 -31.22 -33.51
CA ILE A 51 22.78 -30.56 -34.26
C ILE A 51 22.84 -29.04 -34.08
N LEU A 52 23.11 -28.57 -32.87
CA LEU A 52 23.25 -27.15 -32.56
C LEU A 52 24.43 -26.51 -33.31
N LYS A 53 25.61 -27.13 -33.25
CA LYS A 53 26.83 -26.66 -33.93
C LYS A 53 26.77 -26.74 -35.46
N GLY A 54 25.94 -27.63 -36.00
CA GLY A 54 25.79 -27.81 -37.44
C GLY A 54 24.59 -27.07 -38.02
N GLN A 55 23.41 -27.66 -37.87
CA GLN A 55 22.21 -27.24 -38.59
C GLN A 55 21.60 -25.96 -38.00
N VAL A 56 21.58 -25.82 -36.68
CA VAL A 56 21.03 -24.62 -36.02
C VAL A 56 21.98 -23.44 -36.13
N TYR A 57 23.29 -23.66 -36.00
CA TYR A 57 24.30 -22.62 -36.22
C TYR A 57 24.23 -22.03 -37.63
N ARG A 58 24.13 -22.86 -38.68
CA ARG A 58 23.91 -22.37 -40.06
C ARG A 58 22.64 -21.54 -40.20
N GLN A 59 21.59 -21.93 -39.49
CA GLN A 59 20.32 -21.20 -39.51
C GLN A 59 20.41 -19.86 -38.76
N LEU A 60 21.14 -19.81 -37.65
CA LEU A 60 21.40 -18.58 -36.89
C LEU A 60 22.24 -17.59 -37.70
N GLN A 61 23.24 -18.06 -38.44
CA GLN A 61 24.06 -17.21 -39.34
C GLN A 61 23.27 -16.50 -40.43
N LEU A 62 22.09 -17.01 -40.81
CA LEU A 62 21.20 -16.32 -41.77
C LEU A 62 20.44 -15.15 -41.13
N THR A 63 20.39 -15.10 -39.80
CA THR A 63 19.63 -14.11 -39.02
C THR A 63 20.50 -13.15 -38.22
N MET A 64 21.77 -13.49 -37.96
CA MET A 64 22.68 -12.69 -37.16
C MET A 64 24.16 -12.88 -37.55
N PRO A 65 25.06 -11.96 -37.16
CA PRO A 65 26.51 -12.07 -37.44
C PRO A 65 27.13 -13.36 -36.85
N VAL A 66 28.16 -13.86 -37.53
CA VAL A 66 28.83 -15.16 -37.22
C VAL A 66 29.35 -15.23 -35.78
N THR A 67 29.89 -14.13 -35.26
CA THR A 67 30.38 -14.04 -33.87
C THR A 67 29.25 -14.23 -32.87
N ARG A 68 28.16 -13.46 -33.01
CA ARG A 68 26.94 -13.57 -32.21
C ARG A 68 26.33 -14.97 -32.31
N ALA A 69 26.21 -15.54 -33.51
CA ALA A 69 25.65 -16.87 -33.70
C ALA A 69 26.47 -17.96 -32.96
N LYS A 70 27.80 -17.81 -32.92
CA LYS A 70 28.67 -18.74 -32.21
C LYS A 70 28.50 -18.61 -30.70
N ASP A 71 28.48 -17.38 -30.20
CA ASP A 71 28.30 -17.09 -28.78
C ASP A 71 26.95 -17.64 -28.28
N THR A 72 25.87 -17.39 -29.02
CA THR A 72 24.52 -17.92 -28.72
C THR A 72 24.49 -19.45 -28.70
N VAL A 73 25.17 -20.13 -29.64
CA VAL A 73 25.23 -21.59 -29.67
C VAL A 73 26.05 -22.14 -28.50
N SER A 74 27.16 -21.50 -28.12
CA SER A 74 27.92 -21.90 -26.93
C SER A 74 27.13 -21.71 -25.65
N GLU A 75 26.48 -20.55 -25.48
CA GLU A 75 25.63 -20.27 -24.31
C GLU A 75 24.49 -21.29 -24.19
N LEU A 76 23.88 -21.66 -25.32
CA LEU A 76 22.81 -22.67 -25.34
C LEU A 76 23.33 -24.06 -24.95
N ILE A 77 24.52 -24.46 -25.42
CA ILE A 77 25.14 -25.74 -25.05
C ILE A 77 25.51 -25.75 -23.57
N ASP A 78 26.04 -24.64 -23.05
CA ASP A 78 26.41 -24.51 -21.63
C ASP A 78 25.18 -24.56 -20.73
N LYS A 79 24.07 -23.90 -21.12
CA LYS A 79 22.78 -24.01 -20.43
C LYS A 79 22.22 -25.43 -20.45
N LEU A 80 22.25 -26.11 -21.60
CA LEU A 80 21.79 -27.50 -21.73
C LEU A 80 22.66 -28.46 -20.92
N ARG A 81 23.98 -28.21 -20.84
CA ARG A 81 24.90 -28.98 -20.00
C ARG A 81 24.67 -28.73 -18.52
N ALA A 82 24.39 -27.49 -18.12
CA ALA A 82 24.02 -27.17 -16.74
C ALA A 82 22.68 -27.82 -16.37
N ALA A 83 21.70 -27.82 -17.28
CA ALA A 83 20.43 -28.50 -17.09
C ALA A 83 20.60 -30.03 -16.95
N ALA A 84 21.41 -30.65 -17.82
CA ALA A 84 21.70 -32.09 -17.76
C ALA A 84 22.59 -32.49 -16.55
N ALA A 85 23.52 -31.64 -16.12
CA ALA A 85 24.34 -31.86 -14.93
C ALA A 85 23.53 -31.79 -13.62
N ASN A 86 22.48 -30.97 -13.62
CA ASN A 86 21.51 -30.89 -12.53
C ASN A 86 20.53 -32.08 -12.47
N GLU A 87 20.61 -33.07 -13.37
CA GLU A 87 19.72 -34.25 -13.35
C GLU A 87 20.27 -35.44 -12.53
N GLY A 88 21.56 -35.43 -12.15
CA GLY A 88 22.16 -36.43 -11.26
C GLY A 88 22.05 -36.10 -9.77
N ALA A 89 21.67 -34.88 -9.44
CA ALA A 89 21.33 -34.44 -8.10
C ALA A 89 19.85 -34.07 -8.12
N ALA A 90 19.08 -34.57 -7.14
CA ALA A 90 17.71 -34.11 -6.93
C ALA A 90 17.64 -32.56 -6.97
N PRO A 91 16.53 -31.95 -7.43
CA PRO A 91 16.44 -30.52 -7.74
C PRO A 91 16.34 -29.69 -6.46
N ALA A 92 17.41 -29.67 -5.66
CA ALA A 92 17.51 -28.90 -4.43
C ALA A 92 18.29 -27.59 -4.63
N ALA A 93 19.26 -27.55 -5.56
CA ALA A 93 20.19 -26.41 -5.63
C ALA A 93 19.65 -25.19 -6.39
N ALA A 94 18.87 -25.37 -7.47
CA ALA A 94 18.25 -24.26 -8.20
C ALA A 94 16.95 -23.76 -7.52
N VAL A 95 16.20 -24.69 -6.92
CA VAL A 95 14.99 -24.42 -6.12
C VAL A 95 15.34 -23.73 -4.79
N SER A 96 16.50 -24.03 -4.19
CA SER A 96 16.96 -23.34 -2.98
C SER A 96 17.26 -21.86 -3.24
N GLY A 97 17.90 -21.51 -4.37
CA GLY A 97 18.23 -20.11 -4.64
C GLY A 97 17.01 -19.24 -4.95
N GLY A 98 16.06 -19.76 -5.74
CA GLY A 98 14.82 -19.05 -6.07
C GLY A 98 13.85 -18.96 -4.89
N LEU A 99 13.65 -20.05 -4.14
CA LEU A 99 12.82 -20.03 -2.93
C LEU A 99 13.43 -19.17 -1.81
N GLU A 100 14.75 -19.21 -1.60
CA GLU A 100 15.40 -18.38 -0.57
C GLU A 100 15.28 -16.89 -0.94
N ALA A 101 15.48 -16.54 -2.21
CA ALA A 101 15.23 -15.18 -2.70
C ALA A 101 13.75 -14.79 -2.53
N GLN A 102 12.80 -15.67 -2.86
CA GLN A 102 11.38 -15.44 -2.63
C GLN A 102 11.08 -15.21 -1.15
N GLY A 103 11.67 -15.99 -0.24
CA GLY A 103 11.49 -15.87 1.20
C GLY A 103 11.99 -14.52 1.74
N GLN A 104 13.17 -14.07 1.28
CA GLN A 104 13.69 -12.75 1.63
C GLN A 104 12.76 -11.63 1.14
N GLN A 105 12.29 -11.72 -0.10
CA GLN A 105 11.40 -10.74 -0.70
C GLN A 105 10.01 -10.73 -0.07
N LEU A 106 9.52 -11.89 0.39
CA LEU A 106 8.29 -12.02 1.15
C LEU A 106 8.42 -11.35 2.52
N ALA A 107 9.54 -11.54 3.22
CA ALA A 107 9.80 -10.87 4.48
C ALA A 107 9.85 -9.34 4.32
N GLU A 108 10.49 -8.84 3.26
CA GLU A 108 10.49 -7.41 2.93
C GLU A 108 9.06 -6.87 2.70
N LEU A 109 8.22 -7.62 1.97
CA LEU A 109 6.81 -7.30 1.73
C LEU A 109 6.00 -7.26 3.03
N GLN A 110 6.19 -8.25 3.92
CA GLN A 110 5.52 -8.30 5.22
C GLN A 110 5.90 -7.11 6.10
N GLU A 111 7.19 -6.75 6.18
CA GLU A 111 7.65 -5.57 6.91
C GLU A 111 7.07 -4.28 6.32
N ALA A 112 7.09 -4.15 4.99
CA ALA A 112 6.53 -2.99 4.31
C ALA A 112 5.00 -2.88 4.46
N LEU A 113 4.29 -3.98 4.71
CA LEU A 113 2.84 -3.99 4.95
C LEU A 113 2.46 -3.46 6.34
N LYS A 114 3.32 -3.61 7.35
CA LYS A 114 3.01 -3.27 8.76
C LYS A 114 2.44 -1.86 8.97
N PRO A 115 3.00 -0.79 8.38
CA PRO A 115 2.48 0.56 8.56
C PRO A 115 1.04 0.75 8.04
N PHE A 116 0.57 -0.13 7.15
CA PHE A 116 -0.75 -0.04 6.52
C PHE A 116 -1.83 -0.83 7.27
N ASN A 117 -1.50 -1.49 8.38
CA ASN A 117 -2.48 -2.22 9.20
C ASN A 117 -3.60 -1.32 9.75
N LEU A 118 -3.32 -0.03 9.96
CA LEU A 118 -4.31 0.97 10.37
C LEU A 118 -5.36 1.26 9.28
N TYR A 119 -5.08 0.89 8.03
CA TYR A 119 -5.93 1.19 6.85
C TYR A 119 -6.60 -0.07 6.31
N PHE A 120 -7.06 -0.98 7.18
CA PHE A 120 -7.63 -2.27 6.77
C PHE A 120 -8.90 -2.14 5.90
N GLU A 121 -9.61 -1.03 6.03
CA GLU A 121 -10.81 -0.71 5.24
C GLU A 121 -10.48 -0.44 3.75
N TRP A 122 -9.21 -0.20 3.41
CA TRP A 122 -8.82 0.07 2.04
C TRP A 122 -8.78 -1.24 1.21
N PRO A 123 -9.51 -1.31 0.09
CA PRO A 123 -9.53 -2.52 -0.75
C PRO A 123 -8.14 -2.87 -1.28
N GLU A 124 -7.27 -1.88 -1.48
CA GLU A 124 -5.90 -2.07 -1.93
C GLU A 124 -5.02 -2.76 -0.88
N VAL A 125 -5.26 -2.47 0.40
CA VAL A 125 -4.57 -3.12 1.54
C VAL A 125 -5.09 -4.54 1.72
N GLN A 126 -6.41 -4.75 1.58
CA GLN A 126 -7.01 -6.09 1.64
C GLN A 126 -6.47 -6.99 0.53
N LYS A 127 -6.38 -6.46 -0.71
CA LYS A 127 -5.78 -7.17 -1.83
C LYS A 127 -4.31 -7.51 -1.58
N LEU A 128 -3.52 -6.56 -1.08
CA LEU A 128 -2.12 -6.80 -0.76
C LEU A 128 -1.96 -7.89 0.30
N ARG A 129 -2.75 -7.85 1.37
CA ARG A 129 -2.75 -8.89 2.42
C ARG A 129 -3.09 -10.27 1.86
N ALA A 130 -4.11 -10.37 1.00
CA ALA A 130 -4.47 -11.62 0.37
C ALA A 130 -3.35 -12.17 -0.54
N GLN A 131 -2.66 -11.29 -1.28
CA GLN A 131 -1.51 -11.68 -2.09
C GLN A 131 -0.33 -12.16 -1.23
N VAL A 132 -0.04 -11.48 -0.12
CA VAL A 132 1.02 -11.87 0.83
C VAL A 132 0.71 -13.23 1.47
N GLN A 133 -0.53 -13.46 1.92
CA GLN A 133 -0.96 -14.76 2.46
C GLN A 133 -0.86 -15.89 1.44
N LEU A 134 -1.18 -15.62 0.18
CA LEU A 134 -1.03 -16.61 -0.89
C LEU A 134 0.45 -16.90 -1.18
N LEU A 135 1.31 -15.88 -1.15
CA LEU A 135 2.77 -16.04 -1.28
C LEU A 135 3.38 -16.84 -0.13
N GLU A 136 2.92 -16.62 1.10
CA GLU A 136 3.29 -17.42 2.27
C GLU A 136 2.95 -18.89 2.05
N ALA A 137 1.71 -19.18 1.65
CA ALA A 137 1.26 -20.55 1.39
C ALA A 137 2.02 -21.23 0.23
N ASP A 138 2.35 -20.49 -0.83
CA ASP A 138 3.17 -21.01 -1.93
C ASP A 138 4.62 -21.26 -1.48
N HIS A 139 5.20 -20.34 -0.71
CA HIS A 139 6.57 -20.50 -0.18
C HIS A 139 6.68 -21.67 0.79
N GLU A 140 5.74 -21.83 1.73
CA GLU A 140 5.67 -22.97 2.65
C GLU A 140 5.50 -24.30 1.91
N ALA A 141 4.80 -24.29 0.79
CA ALA A 141 4.64 -25.45 -0.08
C ALA A 141 5.83 -25.69 -1.04
N GLY A 142 6.90 -24.90 -0.93
CA GLY A 142 8.08 -25.00 -1.77
C GLY A 142 7.84 -24.62 -3.23
N ARG A 143 6.81 -23.80 -3.51
CA ARG A 143 6.49 -23.29 -4.85
C ARG A 143 6.95 -21.85 -5.01
N GLU A 144 7.65 -21.62 -6.11
CA GLU A 144 7.99 -20.26 -6.53
C GLU A 144 6.82 -19.63 -7.29
N ALA A 145 6.49 -18.38 -6.94
CA ALA A 145 5.39 -17.63 -7.53
C ALA A 145 5.86 -16.21 -7.95
N PRO A 146 6.81 -16.10 -8.91
CA PRO A 146 7.45 -14.82 -9.26
C PRO A 146 6.45 -13.79 -9.80
N ALA A 147 5.41 -14.20 -10.53
CA ALA A 147 4.36 -13.32 -11.02
C ALA A 147 3.49 -12.76 -9.89
N LEU A 148 3.15 -13.59 -8.89
CA LEU A 148 2.38 -13.16 -7.72
C LEU A 148 3.21 -12.19 -6.87
N LEU A 149 4.51 -12.45 -6.73
CA LEU A 149 5.44 -11.61 -6.00
C LEU A 149 5.61 -10.23 -6.68
N ALA A 150 5.77 -10.20 -8.00
CA ALA A 150 5.77 -8.96 -8.76
C ALA A 150 4.45 -8.18 -8.58
N GLY A 151 3.31 -8.89 -8.69
CA GLY A 151 1.99 -8.28 -8.49
C GLY A 151 1.76 -7.75 -7.06
N ALA A 152 2.30 -8.40 -6.03
CA ALA A 152 2.24 -7.92 -4.65
C ALA A 152 3.09 -6.66 -4.45
N ARG A 153 4.25 -6.58 -5.09
CA ARG A 153 5.11 -5.38 -5.07
C ARG A 153 4.46 -4.19 -5.76
N GLU A 154 3.89 -4.40 -6.93
CA GLU A 154 3.12 -3.36 -7.63
C GLU A 154 1.95 -2.89 -6.76
N GLN A 155 1.23 -3.82 -6.12
CA GLN A 155 0.14 -3.51 -5.21
C GLN A 155 0.61 -2.69 -3.99
N LEU A 156 1.78 -3.01 -3.42
CA LEU A 156 2.40 -2.21 -2.36
C LEU A 156 2.69 -0.78 -2.83
N GLN A 157 3.22 -0.60 -4.03
CA GLN A 157 3.44 0.75 -4.60
C GLN A 157 2.14 1.53 -4.74
N LEU A 158 1.05 0.88 -5.17
CA LEU A 158 -0.27 1.52 -5.25
C LEU A 158 -0.79 1.97 -3.87
N VAL A 159 -0.63 1.12 -2.84
CA VAL A 159 -1.01 1.47 -1.46
C VAL A 159 -0.17 2.63 -0.93
N MET A 160 1.14 2.62 -1.20
CA MET A 160 2.05 3.71 -0.84
C MET A 160 1.63 5.02 -1.52
N GLN A 161 1.42 5.01 -2.84
CA GLN A 161 0.98 6.18 -3.59
C GLN A 161 -0.34 6.73 -3.04
N LYS A 162 -1.32 5.86 -2.80
CA LYS A 162 -2.60 6.26 -2.23
C LYS A 162 -2.44 6.94 -0.86
N ARG A 163 -1.56 6.43 0.01
CA ARG A 163 -1.28 7.08 1.30
C ARG A 163 -0.69 8.47 1.09
N GLU A 164 0.24 8.61 0.16
CA GLU A 164 0.84 9.91 -0.17
C GLU A 164 -0.19 10.91 -0.68
N ASP A 165 -1.07 10.49 -1.59
CA ASP A 165 -2.16 11.33 -2.10
C ASP A 165 -3.09 11.79 -0.97
N GLN A 166 -3.42 10.89 -0.04
CA GLN A 166 -4.26 11.23 1.13
C GLN A 166 -3.55 12.16 2.11
N LEU A 167 -2.23 12.03 2.29
CA LEU A 167 -1.44 12.95 3.13
C LEU A 167 -1.37 14.36 2.54
N VAL A 168 -1.37 14.49 1.21
CA VAL A 168 -1.45 15.79 0.53
C VAL A 168 -2.81 16.43 0.77
N LEU A 169 -3.90 15.66 0.65
CA LEU A 169 -5.25 16.16 0.96
C LEU A 169 -5.37 16.57 2.43
N GLN A 170 -4.89 15.74 3.35
CA GLN A 170 -4.88 16.06 4.78
C GLN A 170 -4.05 17.32 5.09
N ALA A 171 -2.92 17.54 4.42
CA ALA A 171 -2.11 18.75 4.60
C ALA A 171 -2.88 20.01 4.19
N ARG A 172 -3.61 19.93 3.07
CA ARG A 172 -4.47 21.03 2.62
C ARG A 172 -5.58 21.28 3.64
N ASP A 173 -6.30 20.24 4.04
CA ASP A 173 -7.41 20.34 4.99
C ASP A 173 -6.94 20.89 6.34
N LEU A 174 -5.73 20.51 6.79
CA LEU A 174 -5.10 21.06 7.99
C LEU A 174 -4.87 22.58 7.87
N GLY A 175 -4.42 23.07 6.72
CA GLY A 175 -4.29 24.51 6.48
C GLY A 175 -5.63 25.24 6.57
N GLU A 176 -6.68 24.69 5.95
CA GLU A 176 -8.05 25.24 6.03
C GLU A 176 -8.59 25.24 7.48
N LEU A 177 -8.25 24.22 8.27
CA LEU A 177 -8.61 24.12 9.69
C LEU A 177 -7.84 25.10 10.58
N GLU A 178 -6.56 25.32 10.31
CA GLU A 178 -5.73 26.30 11.03
C GLU A 178 -6.24 27.72 10.81
N GLU A 179 -6.60 28.07 9.57
CA GLU A 179 -7.25 29.35 9.25
C GLU A 179 -8.62 29.47 9.94
N ALA A 180 -9.41 28.40 9.96
CA ALA A 180 -10.70 28.38 10.64
C ALA A 180 -10.56 28.58 12.16
N LEU A 181 -9.56 27.96 12.77
CA LEU A 181 -9.29 28.09 14.20
C LEU A 181 -8.90 29.53 14.55
N GLU A 182 -8.05 30.17 13.76
CA GLU A 182 -7.63 31.54 14.00
C GLU A 182 -8.80 32.53 13.91
N ALA A 183 -9.70 32.36 12.93
CA ALA A 183 -10.88 33.21 12.75
C ALA A 183 -11.88 33.15 13.93
N VAL A 184 -11.92 32.03 14.65
CA VAL A 184 -12.86 31.80 15.77
C VAL A 184 -12.13 31.95 17.12
N ARG A 185 -10.83 32.25 17.12
CA ARG A 185 -10.01 32.25 18.35
C ARG A 185 -10.52 33.26 19.39
N GLU A 186 -11.07 34.38 18.95
CA GLU A 186 -11.60 35.45 19.80
C GLU A 186 -12.89 35.09 20.54
N LEU A 187 -13.71 34.17 20.02
CA LEU A 187 -14.90 33.65 20.73
C LEU A 187 -14.51 32.93 22.03
N GLY A 188 -13.36 32.25 22.02
CA GLY A 188 -12.90 31.45 23.13
C GLY A 188 -13.85 30.32 23.54
N GLY A 189 -13.72 29.85 24.79
CA GLY A 189 -14.61 28.85 25.37
C GLY A 189 -14.26 27.37 25.06
N PRO A 190 -15.05 26.42 25.58
CA PRO A 190 -14.72 25.00 25.54
C PRO A 190 -14.74 24.40 24.13
N LYS A 191 -15.62 24.89 23.24
CA LYS A 191 -15.69 24.42 21.85
C LYS A 191 -14.45 24.82 21.05
N VAL A 192 -13.94 26.04 21.22
CA VAL A 192 -12.69 26.50 20.56
C VAL A 192 -11.48 25.69 21.06
N ARG A 193 -11.37 25.45 22.38
CA ARG A 193 -10.32 24.56 22.94
C ARG A 193 -10.37 23.14 22.38
N ARG A 194 -11.58 22.60 22.17
CA ARG A 194 -11.77 21.29 21.54
C ARG A 194 -11.32 21.30 20.07
N LEU A 195 -11.62 22.36 19.33
CA LEU A 195 -11.13 22.52 17.95
C LEU A 195 -9.61 22.60 17.92
N GLU A 196 -8.99 23.39 18.78
CA GLU A 196 -7.53 23.49 18.91
C GLU A 196 -6.88 22.13 19.21
N THR A 197 -7.49 21.34 20.11
CA THR A 197 -7.03 19.99 20.42
C THR A 197 -7.09 19.07 19.19
N LEU A 198 -8.19 19.10 18.44
CA LEU A 198 -8.34 18.28 17.22
C LEU A 198 -7.35 18.71 16.13
N VAL A 199 -7.16 20.01 15.92
CA VAL A 199 -6.17 20.54 14.96
C VAL A 199 -4.76 20.09 15.33
N ASN A 200 -4.40 20.13 16.62
CA ASN A 200 -3.11 19.64 17.09
C ASN A 200 -2.95 18.12 16.89
N GLN A 201 -4.02 17.33 17.04
CA GLN A 201 -4.00 15.89 16.76
C GLN A 201 -3.77 15.61 15.26
N VAL A 202 -4.49 16.32 14.37
CA VAL A 202 -4.31 16.20 12.92
C VAL A 202 -2.90 16.63 12.51
N ARG A 203 -2.38 17.72 13.08
CA ARG A 203 -1.01 18.18 12.85
C ARG A 203 0.03 17.14 13.27
N ALA A 204 -0.13 16.54 14.45
CA ALA A 204 0.77 15.49 14.93
C ALA A 204 0.71 14.25 14.02
N ALA A 205 -0.48 13.83 13.59
CA ALA A 205 -0.65 12.74 12.65
C ALA A 205 0.04 13.04 11.31
N GLN A 206 -0.12 14.25 10.76
CA GLN A 206 0.55 14.69 9.54
C GLN A 206 2.07 14.62 9.65
N GLN A 207 2.64 15.10 10.76
CA GLN A 207 4.07 15.02 11.04
C GLN A 207 4.58 13.57 11.09
N ASN A 208 3.76 12.67 11.64
CA ASN A 208 4.04 11.24 11.70
C ASN A 208 3.69 10.50 10.39
N ARG A 209 3.27 11.21 9.33
CA ARG A 209 2.82 10.64 8.05
C ARG A 209 1.69 9.62 8.21
N GLN A 210 0.78 9.90 9.13
CA GLN A 210 -0.42 9.11 9.42
C GLN A 210 -1.67 9.89 9.02
N LEU A 211 -2.69 9.16 8.56
CA LEU A 211 -3.98 9.75 8.27
C LEU A 211 -4.83 9.81 9.55
N ALA A 212 -5.40 10.97 9.81
CA ALA A 212 -6.30 11.26 10.93
C ALA A 212 -7.68 11.67 10.39
N SER A 213 -8.26 10.83 9.52
CA SER A 213 -9.52 11.14 8.82
C SER A 213 -10.67 11.44 9.78
N ALA A 214 -10.80 10.66 10.85
CA ALA A 214 -11.84 10.85 11.85
C ALA A 214 -11.67 12.16 12.64
N GLU A 215 -10.44 12.53 12.99
CA GLU A 215 -10.11 13.78 13.66
C GLU A 215 -10.37 14.98 12.74
N SER A 216 -9.94 14.89 11.48
CA SER A 216 -10.18 15.91 10.44
C SER A 216 -11.68 16.16 10.23
N ASP A 217 -12.49 15.11 10.07
CA ASP A 217 -13.94 15.23 9.92
C ASP A 217 -14.60 15.90 11.13
N ARG A 218 -14.19 15.51 12.35
CA ARG A 218 -14.70 16.11 13.59
C ARG A 218 -14.28 17.58 13.70
N ALA A 219 -13.04 17.91 13.33
CA ALA A 219 -12.53 19.28 13.34
C ALA A 219 -13.28 20.15 12.34
N GLN A 220 -13.52 19.66 11.12
CA GLN A 220 -14.24 20.40 10.07
C GLN A 220 -15.68 20.69 10.47
N ARG A 221 -16.38 19.71 11.06
CA ARG A 221 -17.75 19.91 11.57
C ARG A 221 -17.77 20.96 12.68
N LEU A 222 -16.88 20.84 13.66
CA LEU A 222 -16.80 21.77 14.78
C LEU A 222 -16.42 23.20 14.33
N ALA A 223 -15.52 23.33 13.37
CA ALA A 223 -15.13 24.61 12.79
C ALA A 223 -16.31 25.29 12.06
N ARG A 224 -17.13 24.53 11.33
CA ARG A 224 -18.35 25.05 10.69
C ARG A 224 -19.37 25.52 11.73
N ASP A 225 -19.64 24.72 12.75
CA ASP A 225 -20.57 25.08 13.84
C ASP A 225 -20.14 26.37 14.55
N LEU A 226 -18.84 26.53 14.77
CA LEU A 226 -18.24 27.70 15.39
C LEU A 226 -18.30 28.96 14.52
N ARG A 227 -18.10 28.84 13.20
CA ARG A 227 -18.29 29.96 12.27
C ARG A 227 -19.73 30.45 12.25
N VAL A 228 -20.70 29.53 12.24
CA VAL A 228 -22.14 29.89 12.33
C VAL A 228 -22.44 30.61 13.65
N ALA A 229 -21.83 30.19 14.76
CA ALA A 229 -21.97 30.88 16.04
C ALA A 229 -21.37 32.31 16.01
N LEU A 230 -20.19 32.50 15.40
CA LEU A 230 -19.57 33.82 15.19
C LEU A 230 -20.49 34.76 14.41
N GLU A 231 -21.04 34.28 13.29
CA GLU A 231 -21.95 35.06 12.45
C GLU A 231 -23.23 35.45 13.19
N ALA A 232 -23.79 34.54 14.00
CA ALA A 232 -24.96 34.82 14.82
C ALA A 232 -24.69 35.85 15.93
N GLU A 233 -23.49 35.83 16.52
CA GLU A 233 -23.08 36.79 17.55
C GLU A 233 -22.83 38.19 16.96
N GLY A 234 -22.15 38.26 15.81
CA GLY A 234 -21.99 39.51 15.04
C GLY A 234 -23.32 40.10 14.58
N ALA A 235 -24.27 39.26 14.16
CA ALA A 235 -25.62 39.71 13.82
C ALA A 235 -26.36 40.30 15.04
N LYS A 236 -26.27 39.67 16.22
CA LYS A 236 -26.85 40.20 17.46
C LYS A 236 -26.24 41.54 17.86
N ALA A 237 -24.92 41.68 17.77
CA ALA A 237 -24.23 42.94 18.05
C ALA A 237 -24.68 44.07 17.12
N THR A 238 -24.96 43.76 15.84
CA THR A 238 -25.41 44.75 14.84
C THR A 238 -26.90 45.13 14.99
N THR A 239 -27.74 44.25 15.54
CA THR A 239 -29.18 44.49 15.71
C THR A 239 -29.58 45.17 17.03
N THR A 240 -28.63 45.45 17.93
CA THR A 240 -28.92 46.23 19.14
C THR A 240 -29.08 47.70 18.73
N PRO A 241 -30.28 48.31 18.77
CA PRO A 241 -30.44 49.71 18.41
C PRO A 241 -29.84 50.55 19.53
N GLU A 242 -28.77 51.26 19.22
CA GLU A 242 -28.30 52.43 19.95
C GLU A 242 -29.44 53.45 19.97
N THR A 243 -30.29 53.38 21.00
CA THR A 243 -31.29 54.41 21.26
C THR A 243 -30.89 55.16 22.52
N ALA A 244 -30.50 56.41 22.30
CA ALA A 244 -30.51 57.57 23.18
C ALA A 244 -29.36 57.78 24.17
N GLN A 245 -28.43 58.69 23.84
CA GLN A 245 -28.44 60.08 24.35
C GLN A 245 -27.38 60.96 23.64
N PRO A 246 -27.56 62.30 23.52
CA PRO A 246 -27.56 63.29 24.63
C PRO A 246 -28.60 64.45 24.43
N ALA A 247 -28.95 65.38 25.34
CA ALA A 247 -28.16 66.22 26.24
C ALA A 247 -29.02 66.95 27.32
N SER A 248 -28.40 67.19 28.49
CA SER A 248 -28.45 68.31 29.46
C SER A 248 -29.76 69.02 29.91
N ALA A 249 -30.04 69.01 31.23
CA ALA A 249 -30.06 70.20 32.11
C ALA A 249 -30.27 69.89 33.63
N VAL A 250 -29.20 70.06 34.42
CA VAL A 250 -29.06 70.71 35.76
C VAL A 250 -30.20 70.63 36.81
N ALA A 251 -29.93 70.01 37.98
CA ALA A 251 -29.83 70.66 39.31
C ALA A 251 -29.55 69.66 40.46
N THR A 252 -28.71 70.10 41.42
CA THR A 252 -28.00 69.36 42.49
C THR A 252 -28.79 69.28 43.85
N PRO A 253 -28.25 68.83 45.01
CA PRO A 253 -28.61 67.61 45.78
C PRO A 253 -29.17 67.95 47.23
N PRO A 254 -29.24 67.05 48.27
CA PRO A 254 -28.11 66.37 48.94
C PRO A 254 -28.35 64.92 49.44
N ALA A 255 -27.23 64.25 49.77
CA ALA A 255 -27.08 62.95 50.45
C ALA A 255 -27.14 63.11 52.01
N PRO A 256 -27.02 62.07 52.89
CA PRO A 256 -25.85 61.16 53.00
C PRO A 256 -26.18 59.65 53.27
N VAL A 257 -25.43 58.67 52.74
CA VAL A 257 -24.21 57.93 53.20
C VAL A 257 -24.40 56.96 54.40
N HIS A 258 -23.79 55.76 54.23
CA HIS A 258 -23.47 54.64 55.16
C HIS A 258 -24.42 53.43 55.10
N ASP A 259 -24.00 52.16 55.08
CA ASP A 259 -22.70 51.48 55.00
C ASP A 259 -22.96 50.01 54.58
N GLN A 260 -21.91 49.30 54.16
CA GLN A 260 -21.77 47.89 53.70
C GLN A 260 -22.28 46.78 54.69
N PRO A 261 -22.16 45.43 54.46
CA PRO A 261 -21.45 44.66 53.41
C PRO A 261 -22.16 43.40 52.84
N LEU A 262 -21.42 42.75 51.94
CA LEU A 262 -21.53 41.41 51.33
C LEU A 262 -21.88 40.27 52.30
N ASP A 263 -22.55 39.23 51.77
CA ASP A 263 -22.25 37.85 52.20
C ASP A 263 -22.30 36.88 51.00
N VAL A 264 -21.25 36.07 50.95
CA VAL A 264 -20.98 34.98 50.03
C VAL A 264 -20.90 33.75 50.93
N ASP A 265 -21.77 32.76 50.72
CA ASP A 265 -21.55 31.39 51.21
C ASP A 265 -22.31 30.43 50.26
N SER A 266 -21.59 29.62 49.48
CA SER A 266 -21.11 28.26 49.81
C SER A 266 -22.24 27.23 49.65
N GLU A 267 -22.30 26.57 48.49
CA GLU A 267 -21.97 25.13 48.33
C GLU A 267 -22.98 24.18 48.99
N GLU A 268 -23.76 23.46 48.20
CA GLU A 268 -23.90 22.00 48.41
C GLU A 268 -24.32 21.26 47.14
N ALA A 269 -23.56 20.19 46.89
CA ALA A 269 -23.74 19.15 45.90
C ALA A 269 -25.09 18.45 46.00
N GLU A 270 -25.67 18.08 44.85
CA GLU A 270 -26.48 16.85 44.81
C GLU A 270 -26.20 16.04 43.54
N LEU A 271 -25.43 15.00 43.78
CA LEU A 271 -25.10 13.90 42.90
C LEU A 271 -26.20 12.84 43.13
N LEU A 272 -26.99 12.49 42.11
CA LEU A 272 -27.79 11.28 42.15
C LEU A 272 -27.61 10.45 40.87
N THR A 273 -26.67 9.53 41.01
CA THR A 273 -26.68 8.14 40.51
C THR A 273 -28.00 7.68 39.87
N VAL A 274 -27.94 7.32 38.59
CA VAL A 274 -28.87 6.38 37.96
C VAL A 274 -28.08 5.11 37.65
N ASP A 275 -28.45 4.04 38.34
CA ASP A 275 -27.92 2.68 38.27
C ASP A 275 -28.41 1.99 36.97
N PRO A 276 -27.56 1.26 36.21
CA PRO A 276 -28.00 0.47 35.06
C PRO A 276 -28.64 -0.87 35.48
N PRO A 277 -29.65 -1.38 34.75
CA PRO A 277 -30.22 -2.70 35.02
C PRO A 277 -29.24 -3.83 34.63
N GLN A 278 -29.19 -4.82 35.51
CA GLN A 278 -28.30 -5.99 35.47
C GLN A 278 -28.64 -6.98 34.36
N LEU A 279 -27.59 -7.68 33.93
CA LEU A 279 -27.60 -8.85 33.07
C LEU A 279 -28.08 -10.08 33.87
N ASP A 280 -29.08 -10.78 33.37
CA ASP A 280 -29.40 -12.14 33.80
C ASP A 280 -28.71 -13.14 32.86
N GLU A 281 -27.64 -13.77 33.34
CA GLU A 281 -27.23 -15.10 32.91
C GLU A 281 -27.35 -16.04 34.09
N GLU A 282 -28.27 -17.00 34.06
CA GLU A 282 -27.94 -18.40 34.35
C GLU A 282 -29.05 -19.41 34.00
N THR A 283 -28.59 -20.52 33.40
CA THR A 283 -29.09 -21.91 33.44
C THR A 283 -30.45 -22.30 32.85
N THR A 284 -30.42 -22.88 31.64
CA THR A 284 -30.76 -24.31 31.35
C THR A 284 -30.22 -24.70 29.98
#